data_AF-A0AAV7CEX4-F1
#
_entry.id   AF-A0AAV7CEX4-F1
#
_cell.length_a   1.000
_cell.length_b   1.000
_cell.length_c   1.000
_cell.angle_alpha   90.00
_cell.angle_beta   90.00
_cell.angle_gamma   90.00
#
_symmetry.space_group_name_H-M   'P 1'
#
loop_
_entity.id
_entity.type
_entity.pdbx_description
1 polymer ?
#
loop_
_entity_poly.entity_id
_entity_poly.type
_entity_poly.pdbx_seq_one_letter_code
_entity_poly.pdbx_strand_id
1 'polypeptide(L)'
;MLQRSLEGLLLEGLQTSNVDIIRHCLRTYATIDKTKDAEALVGQVLVKPYIDEVIVEQYVQSHPNGLQVMYNKLLEFVPHHCRLLREVTGGAISSEKADMVPGYDFLVNSVWPEIARGIEERLPSLFNPGNPDIFHQKYSISMDFLRKFERQCGSQASVKRLRAHPSYHSFNNRWNLPVYFQIRFKEIAGSLESALLSHVEETANESAFCLRATNVLWNCLSACWSDHIYLPLLAHRFYKLTLQLLSRYCVYIKELSACATADGSVTESKSLPTRGKEESASLSSEDQQTGLAADAQMSALSTRQLILIVADINKIMEKLPELIEVIKVKLNKIGFKNMEIIKGALEDLSSSLSEPLSTINNKISMDLGESCLIYFKSALEVPRLYRRTNKEIPTKPSSYVESALKPLFQLQHDYGNKVKVQTRQEWLRGALSECTHKYYETVSDVLSSVKRMEESLKRLKQARKTTMSSNTPSGGMSDDNKIRLQLALDVEYFTNQIQNFGLSIHELKSFAALIELVQAAREQITTE
;
A
#
# COMPACT_ATOMS: atom_id res chain seq x y z
N MET A 1 42.91 -48.44 30.01
CA MET A 1 44.37 -48.16 30.00
C MET A 1 44.76 -47.37 28.75
N LEU A 2 44.63 -47.93 27.54
CA LEU A 2 45.06 -47.27 26.29
C LEU A 2 44.38 -45.91 26.03
N GLN A 3 43.05 -45.82 26.20
CA GLN A 3 42.30 -44.58 25.95
C GLN A 3 42.71 -43.42 26.88
N ARG A 4 42.89 -43.67 28.18
CA ARG A 4 43.40 -42.66 29.13
C ARG A 4 44.83 -42.23 28.82
N SER A 5 45.65 -43.14 28.30
CA SER A 5 47.02 -42.82 27.86
C SER A 5 47.01 -41.95 26.61
N LEU A 6 46.13 -42.21 25.64
CA LEU A 6 45.97 -41.40 24.44
C LEU A 6 45.38 -40.02 24.76
N GLU A 7 44.43 -39.94 25.70
CA GLU A 7 43.91 -38.68 26.22
C GLU A 7 45.05 -37.83 26.81
N GLY A 8 45.88 -38.42 27.68
CA GLY A 8 47.05 -37.76 28.26
C GLY A 8 48.05 -37.27 27.20
N LEU A 9 48.36 -38.11 26.20
CA LEU A 9 49.25 -37.76 25.10
C LEU A 9 48.71 -36.63 24.21
N LEU A 10 47.40 -36.60 23.94
CA LEU A 10 46.81 -35.51 23.17
C LEU A 10 46.89 -34.19 23.93
N LEU A 11 46.64 -34.22 25.25
CA LEU A 11 46.74 -33.05 26.11
C LEU A 11 48.17 -32.55 26.23
N GLU A 12 49.13 -33.45 26.42
CA GLU A 12 50.56 -33.12 26.43
C GLU A 12 50.98 -32.47 25.10
N GLY A 13 50.58 -33.06 23.97
CA GLY A 13 50.85 -32.51 22.64
C GLY A 13 50.27 -31.10 22.44
N LEU A 14 49.03 -30.85 22.90
CA LEU A 14 48.39 -29.54 22.84
C LEU A 14 49.07 -28.50 23.76
N GLN A 15 49.49 -28.89 24.96
CA GLN A 15 50.17 -28.00 25.91
C GLN A 15 51.59 -27.65 25.47
N THR A 16 52.34 -28.64 24.97
CA THR A 16 53.72 -28.47 24.52
C THR A 16 53.82 -27.91 23.09
N SER A 17 52.69 -27.74 22.40
CA SER A 17 52.62 -27.36 20.99
C SER A 17 53.43 -28.27 20.05
N ASN A 18 53.56 -29.55 20.41
CA ASN A 18 54.36 -30.52 19.66
C ASN A 18 53.51 -31.21 18.58
N VAL A 19 53.75 -30.85 17.32
CA VAL A 19 53.02 -31.34 16.15
C VAL A 19 53.18 -32.85 15.97
N ASP A 20 54.35 -33.42 16.25
CA ASP A 20 54.64 -34.85 16.05
C ASP A 20 53.88 -35.72 17.06
N ILE A 21 53.79 -35.28 18.32
CA ILE A 21 53.00 -35.96 19.36
C ILE A 21 51.53 -35.95 18.99
N ILE A 22 50.98 -34.79 18.58
CA ILE A 22 49.59 -34.67 18.14
C ILE A 22 49.35 -35.56 16.92
N ARG A 23 50.24 -35.56 15.93
CA ARG A 23 50.12 -36.37 14.72
C ARG A 23 50.10 -37.86 15.02
N HIS A 24 51.04 -38.34 15.85
CA HIS A 24 51.08 -39.74 16.23
C HIS A 24 49.82 -40.14 17.01
N CYS A 25 49.40 -39.32 17.98
CA CYS A 25 48.20 -39.55 18.77
C CYS A 25 46.94 -39.63 17.89
N LEU A 26 46.73 -38.67 16.99
CA LEU A 26 45.57 -38.66 16.09
C LEU A 26 45.60 -39.80 15.09
N ARG A 27 46.78 -40.26 14.64
CA ARG A 27 46.90 -41.48 13.83
C ARG A 27 46.46 -42.69 14.62
N THR A 28 46.90 -42.85 15.86
CA THR A 28 46.48 -43.97 16.71
C THR A 28 44.97 -43.97 16.93
N TYR A 29 44.37 -42.80 17.23
CA TYR A 29 42.91 -42.66 17.34
C TYR A 29 42.17 -43.03 16.04
N ALA A 30 42.72 -42.67 14.88
CA ALA A 30 42.15 -43.04 13.58
C ALA A 30 42.29 -44.55 13.29
N THR A 31 43.44 -45.16 13.63
CA THR A 31 43.67 -46.60 13.45
C THR A 31 42.74 -47.47 14.29
N ILE A 32 42.34 -47.00 15.48
CA ILE A 32 41.41 -47.71 16.37
C ILE A 32 39.94 -47.31 16.18
N ASP A 33 39.61 -46.54 15.12
CA ASP A 33 38.26 -46.04 14.79
C ASP A 33 37.58 -45.24 15.92
N LYS A 34 38.38 -44.48 16.69
CA LYS A 34 37.92 -43.61 17.79
C LYS A 34 38.15 -42.13 17.52
N THR A 35 37.96 -41.72 16.26
CA THR A 35 38.13 -40.31 15.86
C THR A 35 37.18 -39.37 16.61
N LYS A 36 35.93 -39.81 16.83
CA LYS A 36 34.92 -39.05 17.59
C LYS A 36 35.32 -38.81 19.04
N ASP A 37 35.99 -39.77 19.69
CA ASP A 37 36.43 -39.63 21.07
C ASP A 37 37.50 -38.53 21.18
N ALA A 38 38.42 -38.48 20.22
CA ALA A 38 39.44 -37.41 20.17
C ALA A 38 38.81 -36.04 19.89
N GLU A 39 37.84 -35.96 18.98
CA GLU A 39 37.09 -34.72 18.72
C GLU A 39 36.31 -34.24 19.95
N ALA A 40 35.65 -35.15 20.66
CA ALA A 40 34.94 -34.84 21.90
C ALA A 40 35.90 -34.36 22.99
N LEU A 41 37.07 -35.00 23.13
CA LEU A 41 38.09 -34.60 24.09
C LEU A 41 38.62 -33.19 23.81
N VAL A 42 38.93 -32.88 22.55
CA VAL A 42 39.33 -31.52 22.15
C VAL A 42 38.23 -30.51 22.47
N GLY A 43 36.97 -30.85 22.19
CA GLY A 43 35.82 -30.03 22.56
C GLY A 43 35.78 -29.73 24.07
N GLN A 44 35.94 -30.76 24.91
CA GLN A 44 35.84 -30.62 26.36
C GLN A 44 37.03 -29.90 27.01
N VAL A 45 38.25 -30.15 26.55
CA VAL A 45 39.45 -29.66 27.25
C VAL A 45 39.99 -28.37 26.65
N LEU A 46 39.86 -28.17 25.34
CA LEU A 46 40.38 -26.98 24.66
C LEU A 46 39.29 -25.95 24.39
N VAL A 47 38.15 -26.38 23.84
CA VAL A 47 37.11 -25.45 23.38
C VAL A 47 36.27 -24.95 24.55
N LYS A 48 35.67 -25.86 25.31
CA LYS A 48 34.71 -25.55 26.37
C LYS A 48 35.22 -24.50 27.37
N PRO A 49 36.45 -24.55 27.91
CA PRO A 49 36.92 -23.54 28.86
C PRO A 49 36.93 -22.12 28.27
N TYR A 50 37.34 -21.98 27.01
CA TYR A 50 37.33 -20.70 26.30
C TYR A 50 35.90 -20.19 26.06
N ILE A 51 34.98 -21.08 25.67
CA ILE A 51 33.57 -20.74 25.49
C ILE A 51 32.95 -20.29 26.80
N ASP A 52 33.27 -20.98 27.89
CA ASP A 52 32.78 -20.70 29.23
C ASP A 52 33.26 -19.34 29.76
N GLU A 53 34.45 -18.89 29.33
CA GLU A 53 35.02 -17.57 29.63
C GLU A 53 34.39 -16.46 28.77
N VAL A 54 34.18 -16.72 27.48
CA VAL A 54 33.72 -15.69 26.52
C VAL A 54 32.22 -15.45 26.58
N ILE A 55 31.42 -16.51 26.77
CA ILE A 55 29.95 -16.39 26.78
C ILE A 55 29.47 -16.01 28.19
N VAL A 56 29.31 -14.70 28.38
CA VAL A 56 28.85 -14.09 29.64
C VAL A 56 27.60 -13.24 29.37
N GLU A 57 26.45 -13.66 29.91
CA GLU A 57 25.16 -12.99 29.68
C GLU A 57 25.15 -11.53 30.13
N GLN A 58 25.69 -11.27 31.32
CA GLN A 58 25.75 -9.91 31.89
C GLN A 58 26.53 -8.95 30.99
N TYR A 59 27.61 -9.41 30.37
CA TYR A 59 28.40 -8.60 29.44
C TYR A 59 27.60 -8.25 28.18
N VAL A 60 26.90 -9.25 27.61
CA VAL A 60 26.07 -9.08 26.42
C VAL A 60 24.91 -8.10 26.67
N GLN A 61 24.32 -8.12 27.87
CA GLN A 61 23.19 -7.25 28.22
C GLN A 61 23.61 -5.82 28.59
N SER A 62 24.77 -5.63 29.23
CA SER A 62 25.23 -4.32 29.73
C SER A 62 25.90 -3.43 28.67
N HIS A 63 26.31 -3.99 27.53
CA HIS A 63 27.06 -3.27 26.50
C HIS A 63 26.26 -3.15 25.19
N PRO A 64 26.19 -1.96 24.56
CA PRO A 64 25.37 -1.74 23.36
C PRO A 64 25.78 -2.57 22.13
N ASN A 65 26.99 -3.15 22.12
CA ASN A 65 27.47 -4.08 21.09
C ASN A 65 28.00 -5.40 21.69
N GLY A 66 27.62 -5.74 22.92
CA GLY A 66 28.19 -6.87 23.66
C GLY A 66 28.09 -8.20 22.89
N LEU A 67 26.96 -8.44 22.21
CA LEU A 67 26.76 -9.64 21.38
C LEU A 67 27.74 -9.72 20.19
N GLN A 68 27.96 -8.61 19.48
CA GLN A 68 28.88 -8.58 18.33
C GLN A 68 30.33 -8.81 18.78
N VAL A 69 30.73 -8.16 19.88
CA VAL A 69 32.08 -8.31 20.45
C VAL A 69 32.30 -9.75 20.91
N MET A 70 31.33 -10.35 21.60
CA MET A 70 31.38 -11.76 22.00
C MET A 70 31.52 -12.68 20.79
N TYR A 71 30.72 -12.49 19.73
CA TYR A 71 30.83 -13.29 18.51
C TYR A 71 32.18 -13.13 17.81
N ASN A 72 32.76 -11.93 17.79
CA ASN A 72 34.10 -11.73 17.23
C ASN A 72 35.16 -12.50 18.04
N LYS A 73 35.10 -12.48 19.38
CA LYS A 73 35.98 -13.29 20.23
C LYS A 73 35.82 -14.79 19.99
N LEU A 74 34.60 -15.27 19.76
CA LEU A 74 34.35 -16.66 19.41
C LEU A 74 34.94 -17.02 18.03
N LEU A 75 34.86 -16.12 17.04
CA LEU A 75 35.48 -16.30 15.73
C LEU A 75 37.01 -16.28 15.78
N GLU A 76 37.61 -15.61 16.76
CA GLU A 76 39.06 -15.61 16.98
C GLU A 76 39.59 -16.95 17.50
N PHE A 77 38.72 -17.82 18.04
CA PHE A 77 39.15 -19.10 18.60
C PHE A 77 39.86 -19.99 17.58
N VAL A 78 39.22 -20.23 16.43
CA VAL A 78 39.76 -21.15 15.41
C VAL A 78 41.10 -20.67 14.84
N PRO A 79 41.27 -19.39 14.44
CA PRO A 79 42.55 -18.88 13.99
C PRO A 79 43.68 -18.90 15.02
N HIS A 80 43.40 -18.83 16.33
CA HIS A 80 44.44 -18.74 17.35
C HIS A 80 44.75 -20.07 18.03
N HIS A 81 43.73 -20.86 18.35
CA HIS A 81 43.86 -22.06 19.19
C HIS A 81 43.77 -23.38 18.42
N CYS A 82 43.25 -23.38 17.18
CA CYS A 82 43.16 -24.60 16.36
C CYS A 82 44.26 -24.73 15.28
N ARG A 83 45.31 -23.89 15.30
CA ARG A 83 46.35 -23.89 14.26
C ARG A 83 47.03 -25.26 14.10
N LEU A 84 47.50 -25.82 15.21
CA LEU A 84 48.20 -27.12 15.24
C LEU A 84 47.31 -28.26 14.75
N LEU A 85 46.05 -28.30 15.20
CA LEU A 85 45.08 -29.31 14.77
C LEU A 85 44.77 -29.20 13.28
N ARG A 86 44.66 -27.97 12.75
CA ARG A 86 44.47 -27.73 11.31
C ARG A 86 45.69 -28.10 10.49
N GLU A 87 46.90 -27.92 11.01
CA GLU A 87 48.14 -28.32 10.36
C GLU A 87 48.22 -29.85 10.21
N VAL A 88 47.93 -30.58 11.30
CA VAL A 88 47.98 -32.05 11.33
C VAL A 88 46.88 -32.71 10.49
N THR A 89 45.70 -32.09 10.40
CA THR A 89 44.56 -32.63 9.65
C THR A 89 44.42 -32.06 8.24
N GLY A 90 45.35 -31.19 7.82
CA GLY A 90 45.42 -30.56 6.49
C GLY A 90 44.29 -29.58 6.18
N GLY A 91 43.83 -28.85 7.20
CA GLY A 91 43.02 -27.64 7.06
C GLY A 91 43.82 -26.38 6.72
N ALA A 92 45.12 -26.50 6.46
CA ALA A 92 46.03 -25.43 6.02
C ALA A 92 46.73 -25.82 4.69
N ILE A 93 47.07 -24.82 3.88
CA ILE A 93 47.62 -24.93 2.51
C ILE A 93 49.11 -25.34 2.53
N SER A 94 49.55 -26.23 3.43
CA SER A 94 50.93 -26.69 3.44
C SER A 94 51.17 -27.74 2.35
N SER A 95 52.35 -27.64 1.72
CA SER A 95 52.73 -28.30 0.46
C SER A 95 53.03 -29.80 0.58
N GLU A 96 52.86 -30.42 1.76
CA GLU A 96 53.23 -31.81 2.01
C GLU A 96 51.99 -32.67 2.32
N LYS A 97 51.27 -33.07 1.28
CA LYS A 97 50.13 -34.01 1.35
C LYS A 97 50.47 -35.38 1.97
N ALA A 98 51.75 -35.68 2.21
CA ALA A 98 52.22 -37.00 2.62
C ALA A 98 52.07 -37.29 4.13
N ASP A 99 51.96 -36.27 4.99
CA ASP A 99 51.97 -36.46 6.46
C ASP A 99 50.65 -36.03 7.16
N MET A 100 49.57 -35.88 6.40
CA MET A 100 48.24 -35.54 6.93
C MET A 100 47.56 -36.71 7.64
N VAL A 101 46.79 -36.42 8.69
CA VAL A 101 45.92 -37.41 9.36
C VAL A 101 44.47 -37.18 8.91
N PRO A 102 43.94 -37.97 7.96
CA PRO A 102 42.57 -37.82 7.48
C PRO A 102 41.56 -38.33 8.51
N GLY A 103 40.30 -37.92 8.37
CA GLY A 103 39.17 -38.45 9.14
C GLY A 103 38.65 -37.55 10.25
N TYR A 104 39.25 -36.38 10.46
CA TYR A 104 38.84 -35.41 11.48
C TYR A 104 38.23 -34.15 10.88
N ASP A 105 37.23 -33.59 11.56
CA ASP A 105 36.68 -32.26 11.34
C ASP A 105 36.44 -31.57 12.70
N PHE A 106 37.53 -31.21 13.37
CA PHE A 106 37.48 -30.56 14.69
C PHE A 106 36.63 -29.28 14.70
N LEU A 107 36.54 -28.54 13.58
CA LEU A 107 35.69 -27.35 13.52
C LEU A 107 34.20 -27.72 13.66
N VAL A 108 33.77 -28.78 12.97
CA VAL A 108 32.37 -29.20 12.93
C VAL A 108 31.99 -30.04 14.16
N ASN A 109 32.88 -30.93 14.60
CA ASN A 109 32.58 -31.94 15.61
C ASN A 109 33.06 -31.56 17.01
N SER A 110 33.99 -30.60 17.15
CA SER A 110 34.50 -30.14 18.46
C SER A 110 34.15 -28.69 18.74
N VAL A 111 34.43 -27.78 17.80
CA VAL A 111 34.31 -26.34 18.06
C VAL A 111 32.86 -25.87 18.00
N TRP A 112 32.16 -26.15 16.90
CA TRP A 112 30.77 -25.72 16.72
C TRP A 112 29.80 -26.25 17.79
N PRO A 113 29.83 -27.54 18.19
CA PRO A 113 28.89 -28.05 19.19
C PRO A 113 29.03 -27.37 20.55
N GLU A 114 30.27 -27.06 20.95
CA GLU A 114 30.57 -26.35 22.19
C GLU A 114 30.11 -24.88 22.14
N ILE A 115 30.36 -24.18 21.02
CA ILE A 115 29.84 -22.83 20.79
C ILE A 115 28.31 -22.82 20.85
N ALA A 116 27.66 -23.69 20.06
CA ALA A 116 26.20 -23.74 19.97
C ALA A 116 25.57 -24.01 21.33
N ARG A 117 26.07 -25.03 22.06
CA ARG A 117 25.63 -25.35 23.41
C ARG A 117 25.82 -24.18 24.37
N GLY A 118 27.01 -23.56 24.37
CA GLY A 118 27.30 -22.42 25.23
C GLY A 118 26.36 -21.24 25.00
N ILE A 119 26.03 -20.94 23.75
CA ILE A 119 25.05 -19.88 23.42
C ILE A 119 23.64 -20.30 23.88
N GLU A 120 23.22 -21.53 23.59
CA GLU A 120 21.88 -22.01 23.94
C GLU A 120 21.63 -22.03 25.45
N GLU A 121 22.61 -22.48 26.24
CA GLU A 121 22.48 -22.63 27.69
C GLU A 121 22.65 -21.32 28.45
N ARG A 122 23.59 -20.46 28.02
CA ARG A 122 23.94 -19.23 28.76
C ARG A 122 23.26 -17.98 28.26
N LEU A 123 22.68 -17.99 27.06
CA LEU A 123 21.98 -16.84 26.48
C LEU A 123 20.54 -17.18 26.06
N PRO A 124 19.68 -17.73 26.95
CA PRO A 124 18.30 -18.07 26.61
C PRO A 124 17.50 -16.81 26.18
N SER A 125 17.82 -15.65 26.76
CA SER A 125 17.23 -14.34 26.44
C SER A 125 17.53 -13.85 25.01
N LEU A 126 18.49 -14.48 24.31
CA LEU A 126 18.81 -14.18 22.91
C LEU A 126 17.65 -14.58 21.97
N PHE A 127 16.98 -15.69 22.28
CA PHE A 127 15.98 -16.33 21.41
C PHE A 127 14.54 -15.87 21.68
N ASN A 128 14.32 -14.96 22.63
CA ASN A 128 12.98 -14.52 23.02
C ASN A 128 12.38 -13.56 21.96
N PRO A 129 11.27 -13.94 21.29
CA PRO A 129 10.63 -13.10 20.28
C PRO A 129 9.77 -11.96 20.85
N GLY A 130 9.62 -11.84 22.18
CA GLY A 130 8.68 -10.91 22.82
C GLY A 130 8.87 -9.44 22.45
N ASN A 131 10.11 -9.01 22.17
CA ASN A 131 10.37 -7.74 21.51
C ASN A 131 10.89 -8.03 20.09
N PRO A 132 10.12 -7.77 19.03
CA PRO A 132 10.49 -8.19 17.69
C PRO A 132 11.65 -7.37 17.10
N ASP A 133 11.81 -6.09 17.48
CA ASP A 133 12.94 -5.27 17.01
C ASP A 133 14.27 -5.80 17.54
N ILE A 134 14.32 -6.05 18.85
CA ILE A 134 15.50 -6.62 19.52
C ILE A 134 15.77 -8.04 19.01
N PHE A 135 14.72 -8.84 18.83
CA PHE A 135 14.85 -10.20 18.28
C PHE A 135 15.43 -10.18 16.86
N HIS A 136 14.94 -9.30 15.97
CA HIS A 136 15.48 -9.16 14.61
C HIS A 136 16.96 -8.76 14.62
N GLN A 137 17.33 -7.78 15.44
CA GLN A 137 18.71 -7.33 15.58
C GLN A 137 19.63 -8.46 16.04
N LYS A 138 19.25 -9.15 17.12
CA LYS A 138 19.98 -10.30 17.68
C LYS A 138 20.10 -11.43 16.66
N TYR A 139 19.01 -11.77 15.98
CA TYR A 139 18.98 -12.79 14.93
C TYR A 139 19.94 -12.42 13.79
N SER A 140 19.89 -11.19 13.29
CA SER A 140 20.72 -10.72 12.18
C SER A 140 22.21 -10.77 12.51
N ILE A 141 22.58 -10.35 13.72
CA ILE A 141 23.96 -10.43 14.22
C ILE A 141 24.41 -11.90 14.34
N SER A 142 23.55 -12.77 14.86
CA SER A 142 23.84 -14.19 15.05
C SER A 142 24.01 -14.93 13.71
N MET A 143 23.20 -14.59 12.70
CA MET A 143 23.32 -15.15 11.36
C MET A 143 24.53 -14.60 10.60
N ASP A 144 24.97 -13.37 10.89
CA ASP A 144 26.24 -12.87 10.38
C ASP A 144 27.44 -13.63 10.98
N PHE A 145 27.43 -13.85 12.29
CA PHE A 145 28.38 -14.72 12.97
C PHE A 145 28.42 -16.12 12.35
N LEU A 146 27.26 -16.74 12.13
CA LEU A 146 27.16 -18.07 11.53
C LEU A 146 27.80 -18.13 10.14
N ARG A 147 27.51 -17.14 9.28
CA ARG A 147 28.13 -17.04 7.94
C ARG A 147 29.64 -16.84 8.02
N LYS A 148 30.15 -16.07 8.99
CA LYS A 148 31.58 -15.89 9.21
C LYS A 148 32.24 -17.17 9.70
N PHE A 149 31.58 -17.93 10.58
CA PHE A 149 32.05 -19.22 11.05
C PHE A 149 32.11 -20.25 9.91
N GLU A 150 31.08 -20.32 9.06
CA GLU A 150 31.08 -21.19 7.87
C GLU A 150 32.26 -20.90 6.92
N ARG A 151 32.70 -19.64 6.82
CA ARG A 151 33.88 -19.27 6.01
C ARG A 151 35.20 -19.76 6.59
N GLN A 152 35.24 -20.15 7.87
CA GLN A 152 36.42 -20.73 8.50
C GLN A 152 36.55 -22.24 8.22
N CYS A 153 35.51 -22.90 7.71
CA CYS A 153 35.58 -24.28 7.25
C CYS A 153 36.56 -24.43 6.09
N GLY A 154 37.45 -25.43 6.17
CA GLY A 154 38.52 -25.63 5.18
C GLY A 154 38.06 -26.15 3.81
N SER A 155 36.79 -26.52 3.64
CA SER A 155 36.23 -27.01 2.37
C SER A 155 34.70 -26.91 2.32
N GLN A 156 34.12 -26.92 1.11
CA GLN A 156 32.66 -27.01 0.95
C GLN A 156 32.06 -28.31 1.52
N ALA A 157 32.83 -29.40 1.53
CA ALA A 157 32.38 -30.64 2.16
C ALA A 157 32.21 -30.47 3.69
N SER A 158 33.12 -29.72 4.34
CA SER A 158 33.02 -29.38 5.76
C SER A 158 31.84 -28.45 6.04
N VAL A 159 31.59 -27.44 5.20
CA VAL A 159 30.38 -26.59 5.33
C VAL A 159 29.09 -27.41 5.23
N LYS A 160 29.01 -28.37 4.30
CA LYS A 160 27.85 -29.27 4.20
C LYS A 160 27.68 -30.13 5.45
N ARG A 161 28.76 -30.64 6.03
CA ARG A 161 28.72 -31.40 7.29
C ARG A 161 28.29 -30.52 8.46
N LEU A 162 28.81 -29.29 8.55
CA LEU A 162 28.41 -28.31 9.57
C LEU A 162 26.90 -28.07 9.53
N ARG A 163 26.35 -27.78 8.34
CA ARG A 163 24.92 -27.52 8.16
C ARG A 163 24.03 -28.73 8.44
N ALA A 164 24.57 -29.95 8.32
CA ALA A 164 23.88 -31.20 8.64
C ALA A 164 24.08 -31.63 10.11
N HIS A 165 24.93 -30.92 10.86
CA HIS A 165 25.26 -31.30 12.22
C HIS A 165 24.06 -31.05 13.16
N PRO A 166 23.72 -31.97 14.10
CA PRO A 166 22.57 -31.80 14.98
C PRO A 166 22.57 -30.51 15.79
N SER A 167 23.73 -30.07 16.30
CA SER A 167 23.82 -28.79 17.04
C SER A 167 23.59 -27.57 16.16
N TYR A 168 23.89 -27.64 14.85
CA TYR A 168 23.59 -26.57 13.90
C TYR A 168 22.09 -26.43 13.70
N HIS A 169 21.39 -27.56 13.56
CA HIS A 169 19.93 -27.57 13.49
C HIS A 169 19.28 -27.11 14.80
N SER A 170 19.77 -27.57 15.95
CA SER A 170 19.32 -27.12 17.27
C SER A 170 19.38 -25.60 17.38
N PHE A 171 20.56 -25.03 17.12
CA PHE A 171 20.78 -23.58 17.20
C PHE A 171 19.82 -22.80 16.30
N ASN A 172 19.61 -23.23 15.06
CA ASN A 172 18.67 -22.57 14.14
C ASN A 172 17.22 -22.71 14.61
N ASN A 173 16.83 -23.88 15.12
CA ASN A 173 15.47 -24.16 15.58
C ASN A 173 15.09 -23.40 16.85
N ARG A 174 16.07 -22.95 17.66
CA ARG A 174 15.81 -22.07 18.81
C ARG A 174 15.22 -20.73 18.42
N TRP A 175 15.52 -20.24 17.21
CA TRP A 175 14.94 -19.00 16.71
C TRP A 175 13.50 -19.25 16.26
N ASN A 176 12.53 -18.85 17.09
CA ASN A 176 11.12 -19.00 16.78
C ASN A 176 10.63 -17.94 15.78
N LEU A 177 11.08 -18.08 14.52
CA LEU A 177 10.69 -17.23 13.40
C LEU A 177 9.17 -17.19 13.15
N PRO A 178 8.41 -18.30 13.33
CA PRO A 178 6.95 -18.24 13.24
C PRO A 178 6.31 -17.26 14.23
N VAL A 179 6.74 -17.27 15.50
CA VAL A 179 6.21 -16.34 16.52
C VAL A 179 6.65 -14.91 16.23
N TYR A 180 7.90 -14.69 15.83
CA TYR A 180 8.35 -13.37 15.37
C TYR A 180 7.46 -12.82 14.25
N PHE A 181 7.18 -13.65 13.22
CA PHE A 181 6.29 -13.25 12.14
C PHE A 181 4.88 -12.97 12.63
N GLN A 182 4.35 -13.75 13.58
CA GLN A 182 3.00 -13.54 14.11
C GLN A 182 2.86 -12.19 14.82
N ILE A 183 3.87 -11.77 15.59
CA ILE A 183 3.89 -10.45 16.24
C ILE A 183 3.93 -9.35 15.17
N ARG A 184 4.86 -9.43 14.21
CA ARG A 184 4.96 -8.48 13.10
C ARG A 184 3.71 -8.41 12.24
N PHE A 185 3.06 -9.55 11.99
CA PHE A 185 1.81 -9.62 11.27
C PHE A 185 0.73 -8.84 12.02
N LYS A 186 0.58 -9.04 13.33
CA LYS A 186 -0.41 -8.35 14.15
C LYS A 186 -0.16 -6.84 14.19
N GLU A 187 1.11 -6.41 14.31
CA GLU A 187 1.50 -5.00 14.25
C GLU A 187 1.12 -4.36 12.91
N ILE A 188 1.55 -4.97 11.80
CA ILE A 188 1.39 -4.41 10.45
C ILE A 188 -0.07 -4.48 9.99
N ALA A 189 -0.68 -5.67 10.01
CA ALA A 189 -2.05 -5.85 9.57
C ALA A 189 -3.04 -5.17 10.52
N GLY A 190 -2.80 -5.24 11.83
CA GLY A 190 -3.66 -4.57 12.82
C GLY A 190 -3.64 -3.05 12.68
N SER A 191 -2.49 -2.46 12.35
CA SER A 191 -2.41 -1.02 12.05
C SER A 191 -3.25 -0.64 10.83
N LEU A 192 -3.26 -1.47 9.77
CA LEU A 192 -4.10 -1.23 8.61
C LEU A 192 -5.58 -1.38 8.97
N GLU A 193 -5.99 -2.49 9.60
CA GLU A 193 -7.40 -2.69 9.98
C GLU A 193 -7.93 -1.54 10.84
N SER A 194 -7.15 -1.06 11.81
CA SER A 194 -7.54 0.09 12.62
C SER A 194 -7.75 1.36 11.79
N ALA A 195 -6.97 1.57 10.72
CA ALA A 195 -7.11 2.72 9.84
C ALA A 195 -8.26 2.56 8.82
N LEU A 196 -8.69 1.33 8.54
CA LEU A 196 -9.84 1.06 7.67
C LEU A 196 -11.19 1.16 8.43
N LEU A 197 -11.17 1.03 9.77
CA LEU A 197 -12.36 1.19 10.61
C LEU A 197 -12.88 2.63 10.64
N SER A 198 -11.98 3.62 10.64
CA SER A 198 -12.34 5.03 10.48
C SER A 198 -12.86 5.28 9.06
N HIS A 199 -13.98 5.99 8.93
CA HIS A 199 -14.44 6.51 7.65
C HIS A 199 -13.39 7.44 7.01
N VAL A 200 -13.58 7.82 5.75
CA VAL A 200 -12.60 8.57 4.93
C VAL A 200 -12.02 9.78 5.68
N GLU A 201 -10.85 9.59 6.29
CA GLU A 201 -10.11 10.58 7.06
C GLU A 201 -8.96 11.15 6.22
N GLU A 202 -8.89 12.47 6.14
CA GLU A 202 -7.75 13.16 5.54
C GLU A 202 -6.53 13.08 6.49
N THR A 203 -5.36 12.94 5.89
CA THR A 203 -4.09 12.99 6.62
C THR A 203 -3.76 14.41 7.08
N ALA A 204 -3.00 14.52 8.17
CA ALA A 204 -2.34 15.77 8.51
C ALA A 204 -1.35 16.19 7.40
N ASN A 205 -1.15 17.50 7.25
CA ASN A 205 -0.21 18.07 6.27
C ASN A 205 1.18 17.42 6.45
N GLU A 206 1.81 16.99 5.34
CA GLU A 206 3.14 16.33 5.16
C GLU A 206 3.13 14.87 4.66
N SER A 207 1.98 14.24 4.46
CA SER A 207 1.89 12.90 3.89
C SER A 207 2.02 12.88 2.35
N ALA A 208 2.48 11.76 1.80
CA ALA A 208 2.45 11.55 0.36
C ALA A 208 1.03 11.22 -0.15
N PHE A 209 0.13 10.75 0.71
CA PHE A 209 -1.23 10.33 0.33
C PHE A 209 -2.26 11.20 1.05
N CYS A 210 -3.37 11.51 0.40
CA CYS A 210 -4.40 12.37 0.96
C CYS A 210 -5.11 11.72 2.15
N LEU A 211 -5.36 10.41 2.09
CA LEU A 211 -6.17 9.67 3.04
C LEU A 211 -5.31 8.88 4.04
N ARG A 212 -5.76 8.85 5.30
CA ARG A 212 -5.07 8.14 6.38
C ARG A 212 -4.94 6.65 6.08
N ALA A 213 -6.03 6.02 5.64
CA ALA A 213 -6.06 4.61 5.27
C ALA A 213 -4.99 4.25 4.23
N THR A 214 -4.89 5.04 3.17
CA THR A 214 -3.94 4.87 2.07
C THR A 214 -2.50 5.09 2.52
N ASN A 215 -2.26 6.10 3.35
CA ASN A 215 -0.93 6.35 3.92
C ASN A 215 -0.46 5.20 4.82
N VAL A 216 -1.36 4.69 5.68
CA VAL A 216 -1.07 3.54 6.55
C VAL A 216 -0.81 2.29 5.73
N LEU A 217 -1.61 2.02 4.68
CA LEU A 217 -1.35 0.92 3.75
C LEU A 217 0.08 0.98 3.20
N TRP A 218 0.49 2.14 2.67
CA TRP A 218 1.82 2.29 2.08
C TRP A 218 2.95 2.07 3.09
N ASN A 219 2.77 2.55 4.33
CA ASN A 219 3.71 2.32 5.42
C ASN A 219 3.79 0.82 5.77
N CYS A 220 2.65 0.13 5.85
CA CYS A 220 2.60 -1.31 6.10
C CYS A 220 3.28 -2.12 4.99
N LEU A 221 3.04 -1.77 3.72
CA LEU A 221 3.70 -2.39 2.58
C LEU A 221 5.22 -2.19 2.62
N SER A 222 5.67 -0.97 2.91
CA SER A 222 7.09 -0.63 3.03
C SER A 222 7.74 -1.35 4.22
N ALA A 223 7.05 -1.44 5.35
CA ALA A 223 7.50 -2.11 6.56
C ALA A 223 7.78 -3.61 6.34
N CYS A 224 6.93 -4.32 5.58
CA CYS A 224 7.13 -5.74 5.23
C CYS A 224 8.51 -6.03 4.60
N TRP A 225 9.08 -5.04 3.90
CA TRP A 225 10.32 -5.19 3.15
C TRP A 225 11.46 -4.33 3.68
N SER A 226 11.26 -3.61 4.79
CA SER A 226 12.30 -2.87 5.51
C SER A 226 13.41 -3.80 6.01
N ASP A 227 14.67 -3.34 5.98
CA ASP A 227 15.81 -4.12 6.47
C ASP A 227 15.73 -4.42 7.97
N HIS A 228 14.94 -3.66 8.73
CA HIS A 228 14.75 -3.85 10.18
C HIS A 228 13.61 -4.83 10.55
N ILE A 229 12.83 -5.28 9.57
CA ILE A 229 11.67 -6.18 9.81
C ILE A 229 11.81 -7.45 8.97
N TYR A 230 12.19 -7.29 7.71
CA TYR A 230 12.30 -8.38 6.75
C TYR A 230 13.37 -9.40 7.17
N LEU A 231 12.99 -10.68 7.12
CA LEU A 231 13.92 -11.81 7.27
C LEU A 231 13.84 -12.70 6.03
N PRO A 232 14.98 -13.05 5.39
CA PRO A 232 15.01 -13.86 4.18
C PRO A 232 14.25 -15.20 4.27
N LEU A 233 14.36 -15.89 5.41
CA LEU A 233 13.66 -17.17 5.64
C LEU A 233 12.13 -17.02 5.71
N LEU A 234 11.65 -15.82 5.97
CA LEU A 234 10.22 -15.49 6.06
C LEU A 234 9.69 -14.77 4.81
N ALA A 235 10.48 -14.69 3.73
CA ALA A 235 10.11 -13.96 2.52
C ALA A 235 8.74 -14.38 1.96
N HIS A 236 8.45 -15.68 1.94
CA HIS A 236 7.16 -16.22 1.51
C HIS A 236 5.99 -15.68 2.36
N ARG A 237 6.17 -15.50 3.67
CA ARG A 237 5.15 -14.97 4.58
C ARG A 237 4.95 -13.46 4.44
N PHE A 238 6.04 -12.70 4.30
CA PHE A 238 5.97 -11.25 4.05
C PHE A 238 5.36 -10.94 2.67
N TYR A 239 5.67 -11.76 1.66
CA TYR A 239 5.02 -11.65 0.36
C TYR A 239 3.52 -11.95 0.44
N LYS A 240 3.13 -13.03 1.13
CA LYS A 240 1.72 -13.32 1.41
C LYS A 240 1.03 -12.14 2.12
N LEU A 241 1.65 -11.58 3.16
CA LEU A 241 1.11 -10.41 3.87
C LEU A 241 0.96 -9.20 2.95
N THR A 242 1.93 -8.92 2.09
CA THR A 242 1.87 -7.84 1.09
C THR A 242 0.61 -7.96 0.23
N LEU A 243 0.33 -9.16 -0.29
CA LEU A 243 -0.87 -9.43 -1.09
C LEU A 243 -2.16 -9.30 -0.26
N GLN A 244 -2.14 -9.75 0.99
CA GLN A 244 -3.30 -9.62 1.90
C GLN A 244 -3.63 -8.16 2.21
N LEU A 245 -2.62 -7.31 2.45
CA LEU A 245 -2.81 -5.87 2.68
C LEU A 245 -3.44 -5.19 1.47
N LEU A 246 -2.91 -5.48 0.27
CA LEU A 246 -3.43 -4.97 -1.00
C LEU A 246 -4.87 -5.45 -1.25
N SER A 247 -5.12 -6.74 -1.09
CA SER A 247 -6.46 -7.34 -1.26
C SER A 247 -7.47 -6.73 -0.30
N ARG A 248 -7.08 -6.53 0.97
CA ARG A 248 -7.95 -5.90 1.97
C ARG A 248 -8.28 -4.45 1.61
N TYR A 249 -7.30 -3.71 1.11
CA TYR A 249 -7.54 -2.35 0.62
C TYR A 249 -8.49 -2.32 -0.59
N CYS A 250 -8.38 -3.27 -1.52
CA CYS A 250 -9.35 -3.37 -2.62
C CYS A 250 -10.78 -3.60 -2.13
N VAL A 251 -10.96 -4.45 -1.12
CA VAL A 251 -12.28 -4.67 -0.50
C VAL A 251 -12.80 -3.38 0.12
N TYR A 252 -11.97 -2.64 0.85
CA TYR A 252 -12.34 -1.34 1.41
C TYR A 252 -12.76 -0.33 0.32
N ILE A 253 -12.02 -0.24 -0.80
CA ILE A 253 -12.39 0.64 -1.92
C ILE A 253 -13.70 0.19 -2.57
N LYS A 254 -13.93 -1.12 -2.71
CA LYS A 254 -15.20 -1.66 -3.22
C LYS A 254 -16.38 -1.26 -2.31
N GLU A 255 -16.22 -1.40 -1.00
CA GLU A 255 -17.22 -0.97 -0.01
C GLU A 255 -17.50 0.54 -0.15
N LEU A 256 -16.47 1.38 -0.21
CA LEU A 256 -16.65 2.84 -0.42
C LEU A 256 -17.36 3.17 -1.75
N SER A 257 -17.03 2.45 -2.83
CA SER A 257 -17.68 2.66 -4.13
C SER A 257 -19.17 2.30 -4.10
N ALA A 258 -19.55 1.26 -3.36
CA ALA A 258 -20.95 0.87 -3.19
C ALA A 258 -21.72 1.91 -2.36
N CYS A 259 -21.12 2.41 -1.28
CA CYS A 259 -21.67 3.51 -0.47
C CYS A 259 -21.91 4.77 -1.32
N ALA A 260 -21.03 5.07 -2.28
CA ALA A 260 -21.16 6.23 -3.16
C ALA A 260 -22.38 6.12 -4.11
N THR A 261 -22.83 4.91 -4.45
CA THR A 261 -23.97 4.69 -5.35
C THR A 261 -25.31 4.47 -4.64
N ALA A 262 -25.31 4.31 -3.31
CA ALA A 262 -26.48 3.92 -2.52
C ALA A 262 -27.48 5.07 -2.25
N ASP A 263 -27.30 6.24 -2.88
CA ASP A 263 -28.26 7.35 -2.82
C ASP A 263 -29.60 6.94 -3.49
N GLY A 264 -30.54 6.37 -2.72
CA GLY A 264 -31.97 6.41 -3.09
C GLY A 264 -32.83 5.15 -3.00
N SER A 265 -32.41 4.03 -2.41
CA SER A 265 -33.33 2.90 -2.18
C SER A 265 -33.25 2.35 -0.75
N VAL A 266 -33.97 2.98 0.17
CA VAL A 266 -34.42 2.30 1.39
C VAL A 266 -35.55 1.35 0.98
N THR A 267 -35.17 0.16 0.50
CA THR A 267 -36.05 -1.01 0.52
C THR A 267 -35.55 -1.93 1.60
N GLU A 268 -36.18 -1.85 2.76
CA GLU A 268 -36.12 -2.87 3.81
C GLU A 268 -36.24 -4.25 3.18
N SER A 269 -35.13 -4.98 3.13
CA SER A 269 -35.07 -6.34 2.59
C SER A 269 -34.51 -7.26 3.67
N LYS A 270 -35.45 -7.71 4.50
CA LYS A 270 -35.49 -8.97 5.25
C LYS A 270 -34.20 -9.79 5.29
N SER A 271 -33.66 -9.91 6.50
CA SER A 271 -32.78 -11.00 6.93
C SER A 271 -33.37 -12.37 6.57
N LEU A 272 -32.57 -13.22 5.91
CA LEU A 272 -32.79 -14.67 5.86
C LEU A 272 -31.84 -15.40 6.83
N PRO A 273 -32.23 -16.59 7.30
CA PRO A 273 -31.76 -17.15 8.57
C PRO A 273 -30.48 -17.98 8.41
N THR A 274 -29.54 -17.80 9.33
CA THR A 274 -28.42 -18.73 9.51
C THR A 274 -28.89 -19.95 10.31
N ARG A 275 -28.98 -21.09 9.61
CA ARG A 275 -29.13 -22.42 10.22
C ARG A 275 -27.76 -23.08 10.35
N GLY A 276 -27.41 -23.46 11.57
CA GLY A 276 -26.54 -24.61 11.84
C GLY A 276 -25.28 -24.32 12.65
N LYS A 277 -25.40 -24.42 13.99
CA LYS A 277 -24.60 -25.34 14.81
C LYS A 277 -25.12 -25.37 16.26
N GLU A 278 -25.75 -26.49 16.61
CA GLU A 278 -25.65 -27.15 17.92
C GLU A 278 -24.15 -27.32 18.27
N GLU A 279 -23.65 -27.42 19.50
CA GLU A 279 -24.15 -27.50 20.87
C GLU A 279 -22.89 -27.41 21.75
N SER A 280 -22.88 -26.67 22.88
CA SER A 280 -22.51 -27.17 24.23
C SER A 280 -22.30 -26.05 25.27
N ALA A 281 -23.31 -25.94 26.13
CA ALA A 281 -23.32 -25.71 27.58
C ALA A 281 -22.27 -24.80 28.28
N SER A 282 -22.80 -23.67 28.76
CA SER A 282 -22.72 -23.10 30.12
C SER A 282 -21.37 -22.85 30.80
N LEU A 283 -21.15 -21.60 31.21
CA LEU A 283 -21.26 -21.16 32.62
C LEU A 283 -21.36 -19.63 32.72
N SER A 284 -22.20 -19.20 33.65
CA SER A 284 -22.62 -17.84 33.95
C SER A 284 -21.55 -17.02 34.69
N SER A 285 -21.45 -15.73 34.37
CA SER A 285 -21.25 -14.67 35.36
C SER A 285 -21.52 -13.30 34.72
N GLU A 286 -22.43 -12.59 35.36
CA GLU A 286 -22.81 -11.21 35.10
C GLU A 286 -21.60 -10.28 35.27
N ASP A 287 -21.42 -9.34 34.33
CA ASP A 287 -20.96 -8.01 34.69
C ASP A 287 -21.44 -6.99 33.65
N GLN A 288 -22.19 -6.02 34.14
CA GLN A 288 -22.66 -4.86 33.42
C GLN A 288 -21.51 -3.87 33.27
N GLN A 289 -21.14 -3.55 32.03
CA GLN A 289 -20.58 -2.23 31.70
C GLN A 289 -21.04 -1.80 30.30
N THR A 290 -22.06 -0.94 30.36
CA THR A 290 -22.42 0.14 29.45
C THR A 290 -21.31 0.67 28.53
N GLY A 291 -21.64 0.87 27.25
CA GLY A 291 -20.97 1.92 26.46
C GLY A 291 -20.93 1.74 24.94
N LEU A 292 -22.03 2.08 24.26
CA LEU A 292 -22.05 2.65 22.90
C LEU A 292 -21.44 1.80 21.77
N ALA A 293 -22.16 0.77 21.32
CA ALA A 293 -22.12 0.42 19.91
C ALA A 293 -22.81 1.57 19.15
N ALA A 294 -22.00 2.50 18.64
CA ALA A 294 -22.48 3.48 17.69
C ALA A 294 -22.92 2.72 16.44
N ASP A 295 -24.24 2.63 16.24
CA ASP A 295 -24.85 2.54 14.92
C ASP A 295 -24.28 3.71 14.09
N ALA A 296 -23.15 3.48 13.44
CA ALA A 296 -22.63 4.38 12.43
C ALA A 296 -23.51 4.20 11.18
N GLN A 297 -24.63 4.92 11.15
CA GLN A 297 -25.36 5.19 9.92
C GLN A 297 -24.35 5.63 8.86
N MET A 298 -24.23 4.84 7.79
CA MET A 298 -23.38 5.17 6.63
C MET A 298 -23.85 6.51 6.05
N SER A 299 -23.16 7.61 6.37
CA SER A 299 -23.36 8.89 5.71
C SER A 299 -22.85 8.79 4.27
N ALA A 300 -23.62 9.32 3.31
CA ALA A 300 -23.20 9.41 1.91
C ALA A 300 -21.83 10.10 1.80
N LEU A 301 -20.95 9.55 0.96
CA LEU A 301 -19.61 10.11 0.73
C LEU A 301 -19.73 11.42 -0.05
N SER A 302 -19.04 12.46 0.41
CA SER A 302 -18.98 13.73 -0.33
C SER A 302 -18.15 13.59 -1.61
N THR A 303 -18.47 14.39 -2.64
CA THR A 303 -17.69 14.45 -3.88
C THR A 303 -16.21 14.77 -3.62
N ARG A 304 -15.92 15.59 -2.60
CA ARG A 304 -14.54 15.84 -2.14
C ARG A 304 -13.83 14.55 -1.73
N GLN A 305 -14.45 13.73 -0.88
CA GLN A 305 -13.88 12.46 -0.43
C GLN A 305 -13.65 11.50 -1.60
N LEU A 306 -14.60 11.42 -2.54
CA LEU A 306 -14.46 10.62 -3.76
C LEU A 306 -13.26 11.04 -4.61
N ILE A 307 -13.05 12.35 -4.80
CA ILE A 307 -11.90 12.88 -5.52
C ILE A 307 -10.57 12.47 -4.84
N LEU A 308 -10.51 12.55 -3.50
CA LEU A 308 -9.31 12.15 -2.75
C LEU A 308 -9.03 10.66 -2.86
N ILE A 309 -10.07 9.81 -2.86
CA ILE A 309 -9.94 8.36 -3.09
C ILE A 309 -9.30 8.10 -4.46
N VAL A 310 -9.79 8.75 -5.52
CA VAL A 310 -9.21 8.58 -6.87
C VAL A 310 -7.77 9.07 -6.94
N ALA A 311 -7.46 10.21 -6.32
CA ALA A 311 -6.09 10.73 -6.26
C ALA A 311 -5.14 9.70 -5.63
N ASP A 312 -5.54 9.11 -4.51
CA ASP A 312 -4.73 8.15 -3.76
C ASP A 312 -4.60 6.80 -4.45
N ILE A 313 -5.67 6.28 -5.08
CA ILE A 313 -5.61 5.06 -5.91
C ILE A 313 -4.61 5.25 -7.05
N ASN A 314 -4.72 6.35 -7.81
CA ASN A 314 -3.79 6.65 -8.90
C ASN A 314 -2.34 6.72 -8.39
N LYS A 315 -2.12 7.33 -7.23
CA LYS A 315 -0.79 7.44 -6.64
C LYS A 315 -0.23 6.12 -6.15
N ILE A 316 -1.06 5.23 -5.59
CA ILE A 316 -0.66 3.85 -5.28
C ILE A 316 -0.21 3.15 -6.56
N MET A 317 -1.01 3.23 -7.62
CA MET A 317 -0.71 2.58 -8.90
C MET A 317 0.59 3.06 -9.53
N GLU A 318 0.96 4.33 -9.32
CA GLU A 318 2.25 4.88 -9.75
C GLU A 318 3.44 4.39 -8.93
N LYS A 319 3.29 4.29 -7.61
CA LYS A 319 4.39 3.91 -6.72
C LYS A 319 4.60 2.39 -6.61
N LEU A 320 3.56 1.60 -6.85
CA LEU A 320 3.60 0.16 -6.67
C LEU A 320 4.68 -0.57 -7.49
N PRO A 321 5.00 -0.16 -8.74
CA PRO A 321 6.16 -0.68 -9.47
C PRO A 321 7.49 -0.55 -8.71
N GLU A 322 7.73 0.56 -8.00
CA GLU A 322 8.96 0.75 -7.20
C GLU A 322 9.05 -0.27 -6.06
N LEU A 323 7.94 -0.52 -5.37
CA LEU A 323 7.86 -1.54 -4.33
C LEU A 323 8.16 -2.94 -4.90
N ILE A 324 7.62 -3.25 -6.09
CA ILE A 324 7.87 -4.53 -6.76
C ILE A 324 9.35 -4.71 -7.08
N GLU A 325 10.06 -3.66 -7.49
CA GLU A 325 11.51 -3.75 -7.69
C GLU A 325 12.26 -4.05 -6.38
N VAL A 326 11.88 -3.45 -5.26
CA VAL A 326 12.43 -3.79 -3.93
C VAL A 326 12.19 -5.27 -3.60
N ILE A 327 10.98 -5.77 -3.85
CA ILE A 327 10.60 -7.17 -3.63
C ILE A 327 11.47 -8.09 -4.51
N LYS A 328 11.60 -7.79 -5.81
CA LYS A 328 12.41 -8.57 -6.75
C LYS A 328 13.87 -8.65 -6.31
N VAL A 329 14.47 -7.53 -5.90
CA VAL A 329 15.87 -7.52 -5.42
C VAL A 329 16.04 -8.44 -4.21
N LYS A 330 15.11 -8.40 -3.24
CA LYS A 330 15.18 -9.24 -2.04
C LYS A 330 14.92 -10.72 -2.35
N LEU A 331 13.99 -11.02 -3.25
CA LEU A 331 13.69 -12.39 -3.67
C LEU A 331 14.79 -13.00 -4.54
N ASN A 332 15.47 -12.22 -5.38
CA ASN A 332 16.65 -12.66 -6.12
C ASN A 332 17.78 -13.11 -5.18
N LYS A 333 18.00 -12.38 -4.07
CA LYS A 333 19.03 -12.73 -3.08
C LYS A 333 18.81 -14.09 -2.41
N ILE A 334 17.56 -14.57 -2.35
CA ILE A 334 17.24 -15.91 -1.81
C ILE A 334 17.11 -16.99 -2.90
N GLY A 335 17.42 -16.64 -4.16
CA GLY A 335 17.38 -17.57 -5.29
C GLY A 335 15.99 -17.86 -5.87
N PHE A 336 15.01 -16.98 -5.62
CA PHE A 336 13.69 -17.09 -6.25
C PHE A 336 13.78 -16.77 -7.75
N LYS A 337 13.15 -17.60 -8.60
CA LYS A 337 13.30 -17.52 -10.06
C LYS A 337 12.07 -17.02 -10.82
N ASN A 338 10.86 -17.23 -10.28
CA ASN A 338 9.63 -17.00 -11.03
C ASN A 338 9.08 -15.58 -10.83
N MET A 339 9.77 -14.59 -11.41
CA MET A 339 9.42 -13.17 -11.26
C MET A 339 8.13 -12.75 -11.99
N GLU A 340 7.64 -13.56 -12.92
CA GLU A 340 6.40 -13.29 -13.66
C GLU A 340 5.17 -13.36 -12.74
N ILE A 341 5.16 -14.24 -11.74
CA ILE A 341 4.08 -14.32 -10.73
C ILE A 341 3.93 -12.99 -9.97
N ILE A 342 5.03 -12.27 -9.76
CA ILE A 342 5.01 -10.99 -9.02
C ILE A 342 4.38 -9.88 -9.89
N LYS A 343 4.65 -9.89 -11.19
CA LYS A 343 4.02 -8.96 -12.14
C LYS A 343 2.53 -9.26 -12.28
N GLY A 344 2.14 -10.53 -12.39
CA GLY A 344 0.73 -10.93 -12.46
C GLY A 344 -0.08 -10.42 -11.26
N ALA A 345 0.49 -10.44 -10.05
CA ALA A 345 -0.19 -9.89 -8.87
C ALA A 345 -0.46 -8.38 -8.94
N LEU A 346 0.35 -7.60 -9.68
CA LEU A 346 0.10 -6.18 -9.95
C LEU A 346 -1.07 -5.99 -10.92
N GLU A 347 -1.12 -6.83 -11.96
CA GLU A 347 -2.20 -6.83 -12.96
C GLU A 347 -3.54 -7.21 -12.29
N ASP A 348 -3.51 -8.19 -11.39
CA ASP A 348 -4.67 -8.59 -10.57
C ASP A 348 -5.17 -7.45 -9.67
N LEU A 349 -4.26 -6.65 -9.10
CA LEU A 349 -4.62 -5.46 -8.33
C LEU A 349 -5.28 -4.40 -9.21
N SER A 350 -4.64 -4.11 -10.36
CA SER A 350 -5.09 -3.11 -11.32
C SER A 350 -6.51 -3.42 -11.81
N SER A 351 -6.73 -4.68 -12.20
CA SER A 351 -8.04 -5.16 -12.62
C SER A 351 -9.07 -5.10 -11.49
N SER A 352 -8.70 -5.50 -10.26
CA SER A 352 -9.60 -5.45 -9.09
C SER A 352 -10.07 -4.04 -8.71
N LEU A 353 -9.27 -3.00 -9.02
CA LEU A 353 -9.59 -1.60 -8.75
C LEU A 353 -10.28 -0.89 -9.91
N SER A 354 -10.24 -1.45 -11.13
CA SER A 354 -10.77 -0.82 -12.35
C SER A 354 -12.28 -0.52 -12.28
N GLU A 355 -13.08 -1.49 -11.84
CA GLU A 355 -14.53 -1.34 -11.70
C GLU A 355 -14.91 -0.32 -10.60
N PRO A 356 -14.40 -0.42 -9.35
CA PRO A 356 -14.66 0.59 -8.32
C PRO A 356 -14.24 2.00 -8.74
N LEU A 357 -13.10 2.13 -9.44
CA LEU A 357 -12.62 3.41 -9.92
C LEU A 357 -13.55 4.00 -10.98
N SER A 358 -14.06 3.18 -11.91
CA SER A 358 -15.07 3.59 -12.89
C SER A 358 -16.35 4.07 -12.20
N THR A 359 -16.85 3.32 -11.22
CA THR A 359 -18.04 3.69 -10.44
C THR A 359 -17.86 5.03 -9.73
N ILE A 360 -16.72 5.24 -9.06
CA ILE A 360 -16.42 6.50 -8.37
C ILE A 360 -16.30 7.65 -9.38
N ASN A 361 -15.61 7.46 -10.51
CA ASN A 361 -15.47 8.48 -11.55
C ASN A 361 -16.82 8.92 -12.13
N ASN A 362 -17.73 7.96 -12.36
CA ASN A 362 -19.07 8.24 -12.85
C ASN A 362 -19.88 9.03 -11.82
N LYS A 363 -19.82 8.66 -10.53
CA LYS A 363 -20.50 9.38 -9.45
C LYS A 363 -19.96 10.80 -9.28
N ILE A 364 -18.64 11.00 -9.33
CA ILE A 364 -18.03 12.35 -9.31
C ILE A 364 -18.56 13.21 -10.47
N SER A 365 -18.58 12.65 -11.69
CA SER A 365 -19.09 13.36 -12.87
C SER A 365 -20.56 13.73 -12.72
N MET A 366 -21.37 12.83 -12.16
CA MET A 366 -22.79 13.03 -11.88
C MET A 366 -23.00 14.13 -10.82
N ASP A 367 -22.32 14.07 -9.68
CA ASP A 367 -22.44 15.06 -8.60
C ASP A 367 -22.03 16.47 -9.06
N LEU A 368 -20.96 16.55 -9.85
CA LEU A 368 -20.52 17.81 -10.45
C LEU A 368 -21.58 18.33 -11.43
N GLY A 369 -22.15 17.46 -12.25
CA GLY A 369 -23.23 17.79 -13.17
C GLY A 369 -24.47 18.32 -12.44
N GLU A 370 -24.95 17.59 -11.43
CA GLU A 370 -26.10 17.99 -10.59
C GLU A 370 -25.87 19.34 -9.92
N SER A 371 -24.65 19.58 -9.39
CA SER A 371 -24.27 20.85 -8.78
C SER A 371 -24.35 22.03 -9.77
N CYS A 372 -23.97 21.81 -11.03
CA CYS A 372 -24.10 22.82 -12.09
C CYS A 372 -25.57 23.02 -12.50
N LEU A 373 -26.34 21.94 -12.62
CA LEU A 373 -27.73 21.94 -13.07
C LEU A 373 -28.67 22.75 -12.16
N ILE A 374 -28.40 22.80 -10.85
CA ILE A 374 -29.18 23.61 -9.90
C ILE A 374 -29.24 25.08 -10.36
N TYR A 375 -28.13 25.63 -10.87
CA TYR A 375 -28.06 27.01 -11.34
C TYR A 375 -28.58 27.17 -12.78
N PHE A 376 -28.38 26.18 -13.65
CA PHE A 376 -28.92 26.25 -15.02
C PHE A 376 -30.45 26.29 -15.05
N LYS A 377 -31.14 25.73 -14.06
CA LYS A 377 -32.59 25.88 -13.89
C LYS A 377 -33.04 27.34 -13.75
N SER A 378 -32.17 28.25 -13.30
CA SER A 378 -32.48 29.68 -13.21
C SER A 378 -32.73 30.34 -14.58
N ALA A 379 -32.39 29.67 -15.69
CA ALA A 379 -32.75 30.12 -17.03
C ALA A 379 -34.28 30.26 -17.22
N LEU A 380 -35.08 29.48 -16.48
CA LEU A 380 -36.56 29.58 -16.48
C LEU A 380 -37.07 30.93 -15.95
N GLU A 381 -36.26 31.65 -15.16
CA GLU A 381 -36.62 32.95 -14.59
C GLU A 381 -36.28 34.13 -15.53
N VAL A 382 -35.50 33.90 -16.59
CA VAL A 382 -35.09 34.96 -17.55
C VAL A 382 -36.29 35.69 -18.14
N PRO A 383 -37.40 35.04 -18.55
CA PRO A 383 -38.58 35.74 -19.02
C PRO A 383 -39.19 36.70 -17.99
N ARG A 384 -39.18 36.34 -16.70
CA ARG A 384 -39.73 37.18 -15.63
C ARG A 384 -38.88 38.43 -15.40
N LEU A 385 -37.57 38.35 -15.66
CA LEU A 385 -36.65 39.48 -15.49
C LEU A 385 -36.88 40.61 -16.50
N TYR A 386 -37.39 40.31 -17.69
CA TYR A 386 -37.57 41.30 -18.77
C TYR A 386 -39.02 41.68 -19.03
N ARG A 387 -39.98 40.77 -18.81
CA ARG A 387 -41.40 41.06 -19.05
C ARG A 387 -41.89 42.15 -18.10
N ARG A 388 -42.25 43.32 -18.65
CA ARG A 388 -42.90 44.43 -17.91
C ARG A 388 -42.04 45.04 -16.79
N THR A 389 -40.72 44.89 -16.85
CA THR A 389 -39.79 45.39 -15.83
C THR A 389 -39.03 46.65 -16.25
N ASN A 390 -39.25 47.19 -17.45
CA ASN A 390 -38.52 48.32 -18.04
C ASN A 390 -36.98 48.18 -17.99
N LYS A 391 -36.48 46.94 -17.86
CA LYS A 391 -35.05 46.65 -17.75
C LYS A 391 -34.32 46.99 -19.06
N GLU A 392 -33.08 47.45 -18.93
CA GLU A 392 -32.21 47.81 -20.07
C GLU A 392 -31.92 46.61 -20.97
N ILE A 393 -31.40 46.88 -22.17
CA ILE A 393 -31.03 45.85 -23.15
C ILE A 393 -29.84 45.03 -22.59
N PRO A 394 -29.91 43.70 -22.60
CA PRO A 394 -28.83 42.85 -22.11
C PRO A 394 -27.51 43.11 -22.84
N THR A 395 -26.43 43.33 -22.08
CA THR A 395 -25.05 43.47 -22.61
C THR A 395 -24.05 42.52 -21.95
N LYS A 396 -24.46 41.82 -20.88
CA LYS A 396 -23.64 40.90 -20.09
C LYS A 396 -24.35 39.56 -19.92
N PRO A 397 -23.61 38.45 -19.78
CA PRO A 397 -24.20 37.17 -19.44
C PRO A 397 -24.81 37.21 -18.04
N SER A 398 -25.78 36.34 -17.80
CA SER A 398 -26.45 36.18 -16.52
C SER A 398 -25.51 35.56 -15.47
N SER A 399 -25.60 36.04 -14.23
CA SER A 399 -24.78 35.57 -13.11
C SER A 399 -24.99 34.08 -12.76
N TYR A 400 -26.11 33.49 -13.16
CA TYR A 400 -26.36 32.07 -12.94
C TYR A 400 -25.41 31.18 -13.75
N VAL A 401 -24.95 31.62 -14.93
CA VAL A 401 -24.01 30.82 -15.75
C VAL A 401 -22.65 30.75 -15.08
N GLU A 402 -22.16 31.86 -14.53
CA GLU A 402 -20.92 31.88 -13.74
C GLU A 402 -21.05 31.03 -12.46
N SER A 403 -22.19 31.12 -11.78
CA SER A 403 -22.49 30.32 -10.59
C SER A 403 -22.55 28.81 -10.90
N ALA A 404 -23.13 28.45 -12.06
CA ALA A 404 -23.21 27.07 -12.54
C ALA A 404 -21.83 26.46 -12.79
N LEU A 405 -20.87 27.23 -13.28
CA LEU A 405 -19.53 26.74 -13.62
C LEU A 405 -18.55 26.75 -12.45
N LYS A 406 -18.89 27.43 -11.34
CA LYS A 406 -18.03 27.55 -10.16
C LYS A 406 -17.53 26.21 -9.60
N PRO A 407 -18.35 25.13 -9.50
CA PRO A 407 -17.86 23.82 -9.02
C PRO A 407 -16.75 23.24 -9.92
N LEU A 408 -16.83 23.47 -11.24
CA LEU A 408 -15.85 22.99 -12.21
C LEU A 408 -14.53 23.76 -12.11
N PHE A 409 -14.59 25.07 -11.87
CA PHE A 409 -13.39 25.87 -11.57
C PHE A 409 -12.73 25.45 -10.26
N GLN A 410 -13.50 25.20 -9.21
CA GLN A 410 -12.99 24.70 -7.93
C GLN A 410 -12.29 23.36 -8.10
N LEU A 411 -12.85 22.44 -8.89
CA LEU A 411 -12.19 21.17 -9.21
C LEU A 411 -10.79 21.37 -9.81
N GLN A 412 -10.64 22.29 -10.76
CA GLN A 412 -9.36 22.56 -11.41
C GLN A 412 -8.35 23.24 -10.48
N HIS A 413 -8.81 24.20 -9.67
CA HIS A 413 -7.96 24.97 -8.76
C HIS A 413 -7.52 24.13 -7.55
N ASP A 414 -8.47 23.52 -6.85
CA ASP A 414 -8.22 22.89 -5.54
C ASP A 414 -7.59 21.49 -5.67
N TYR A 415 -7.83 20.80 -6.79
CA TYR A 415 -7.35 19.44 -7.04
C TYR A 415 -6.42 19.32 -8.26
N GLY A 416 -6.00 20.45 -8.83
CA GLY A 416 -5.10 20.53 -9.99
C GLY A 416 -3.79 19.74 -9.82
N ASN A 417 -3.23 19.77 -8.61
CA ASN A 417 -1.97 19.12 -8.26
C ASN A 417 -2.14 17.68 -7.72
N LYS A 418 -3.37 17.28 -7.37
CA LYS A 418 -3.66 15.99 -6.70
C LYS A 418 -4.13 14.91 -7.68
N VAL A 419 -4.82 15.31 -8.74
CA VAL A 419 -5.38 14.41 -9.75
C VAL A 419 -4.64 14.58 -11.07
N LYS A 420 -4.66 13.57 -11.95
CA LYS A 420 -4.12 13.70 -13.31
C LYS A 420 -5.01 14.59 -14.18
N VAL A 421 -4.41 15.29 -15.13
CA VAL A 421 -5.13 16.14 -16.08
C VAL A 421 -6.18 15.33 -16.86
N GLN A 422 -5.84 14.14 -17.34
CA GLN A 422 -6.73 13.27 -18.11
C GLN A 422 -8.00 12.90 -17.32
N THR A 423 -7.84 12.42 -16.08
CA THR A 423 -8.96 12.05 -15.20
C THR A 423 -9.86 13.25 -14.90
N ARG A 424 -9.30 14.44 -14.68
CA ARG A 424 -10.12 15.66 -14.51
C ARG A 424 -10.90 16.01 -15.77
N GLN A 425 -10.28 15.89 -16.95
CA GLN A 425 -10.95 16.17 -18.22
C GLN A 425 -12.10 15.19 -18.47
N GLU A 426 -11.95 13.92 -18.10
CA GLU A 426 -13.03 12.92 -18.16
C GLU A 426 -14.21 13.33 -17.27
N TRP A 427 -13.95 13.75 -16.03
CA TRP A 427 -15.01 14.22 -15.13
C TRP A 427 -15.72 15.48 -15.65
N LEU A 428 -14.94 16.45 -16.13
CA LEU A 428 -15.49 17.68 -16.71
C LEU A 428 -16.35 17.37 -17.93
N ARG A 429 -15.88 16.49 -18.83
CA ARG A 429 -16.62 16.05 -20.01
C ARG A 429 -17.93 15.36 -19.63
N GLY A 430 -17.90 14.43 -18.68
CA GLY A 430 -19.08 13.74 -18.20
C GLY A 430 -20.12 14.70 -17.60
N ALA A 431 -19.68 15.57 -16.69
CA ALA A 431 -20.54 16.56 -16.05
C ALA A 431 -21.14 17.54 -17.06
N LEU A 432 -20.31 18.12 -17.93
CA LEU A 432 -20.75 19.13 -18.89
C LEU A 432 -21.64 18.55 -20.00
N SER A 433 -21.46 17.29 -20.39
CA SER A 433 -22.30 16.66 -21.40
C SER A 433 -23.76 16.55 -20.93
N GLU A 434 -24.00 16.11 -19.69
CA GLU A 434 -25.34 16.05 -19.13
C GLU A 434 -25.91 17.46 -18.86
N CYS A 435 -25.07 18.37 -18.33
CA CYS A 435 -25.46 19.76 -18.11
C CYS A 435 -25.91 20.45 -19.39
N THR A 436 -25.13 20.30 -20.45
CA THR A 436 -25.43 20.89 -21.76
C THR A 436 -26.76 20.38 -22.30
N HIS A 437 -27.00 19.07 -22.21
CA HIS A 437 -28.22 18.46 -22.70
C HIS A 437 -29.47 18.99 -21.98
N LYS A 438 -29.44 19.06 -20.64
CA LYS A 438 -30.54 19.61 -19.83
C LYS A 438 -30.70 21.12 -19.98
N TYR A 439 -29.60 21.84 -20.13
CA TYR A 439 -29.63 23.27 -20.38
C TYR A 439 -30.27 23.56 -21.75
N TYR A 440 -29.96 22.77 -22.77
CA TYR A 440 -30.65 22.80 -24.07
C TYR A 440 -32.15 22.59 -23.95
N GLU A 441 -32.61 21.55 -23.24
CA GLU A 441 -34.05 21.33 -23.01
C GLU A 441 -34.69 22.56 -22.36
N THR A 442 -34.06 23.10 -21.32
CA THR A 442 -34.54 24.28 -20.59
C THR A 442 -34.63 25.52 -21.47
N VAL A 443 -33.58 25.82 -22.26
CA VAL A 443 -33.54 26.98 -23.16
C VAL A 443 -34.56 26.82 -24.30
N SER A 444 -34.72 25.62 -24.84
CA SER A 444 -35.72 25.29 -25.85
C SER A 444 -37.15 25.52 -25.33
N ASP A 445 -37.44 25.09 -24.11
CA ASP A 445 -38.75 25.31 -23.47
C ASP A 445 -39.02 26.80 -23.23
N VAL A 446 -38.01 27.56 -22.80
CA VAL A 446 -38.14 29.01 -22.61
C VAL A 446 -38.39 29.71 -23.95
N LEU A 447 -37.61 29.42 -24.98
CA LEU A 447 -37.74 30.06 -26.30
C LEU A 447 -39.06 29.69 -26.99
N SER A 448 -39.51 28.44 -26.87
CA SER A 448 -40.81 28.01 -27.41
C SER A 448 -41.98 28.69 -26.69
N SER A 449 -41.89 28.86 -25.37
CA SER A 449 -42.86 29.61 -24.56
C SER A 449 -42.91 31.10 -24.96
N VAL A 450 -41.75 31.73 -25.16
CA VAL A 450 -41.64 33.12 -25.66
C VAL A 450 -42.30 33.25 -27.02
N LYS A 451 -41.99 32.36 -27.97
CA LYS A 451 -42.58 32.36 -29.31
C LYS A 451 -44.10 32.22 -29.28
N ARG A 452 -44.64 31.28 -28.50
CA ARG A 452 -46.09 31.08 -28.35
C ARG A 452 -46.78 32.32 -27.77
N MET A 453 -46.16 32.95 -26.78
CA MET A 453 -46.70 34.16 -26.16
C MET A 453 -46.68 35.34 -27.15
N GLU A 454 -45.58 35.52 -27.87
CA GLU A 454 -45.43 36.55 -28.91
C GLU A 454 -46.48 36.38 -30.02
N GLU A 455 -46.70 35.16 -30.52
CA GLU A 455 -47.74 34.85 -31.50
C GLU A 455 -49.15 35.15 -30.96
N SER A 456 -49.42 34.83 -29.69
CA SER A 456 -50.71 35.15 -29.06
C SER A 456 -50.94 36.67 -28.95
N LEU A 457 -49.89 37.43 -28.63
CA LEU A 457 -49.93 38.88 -28.54
C LEU A 457 -50.10 39.52 -29.93
N LYS A 458 -49.43 38.98 -30.96
CA LYS A 458 -49.61 39.39 -32.36
C LYS A 458 -51.05 39.15 -32.82
N ARG A 459 -51.63 37.98 -32.54
CA ARG A 459 -53.05 37.68 -32.84
C ARG A 459 -54.01 38.61 -32.09
N LEU A 460 -53.77 38.88 -30.81
CA LEU A 460 -54.60 39.79 -30.01
C LEU A 460 -54.50 41.24 -30.51
N LYS A 461 -53.30 41.72 -30.88
CA LYS A 461 -53.11 43.03 -31.51
C LYS A 461 -53.78 43.11 -32.88
N GLN A 462 -53.73 42.06 -33.70
CA GLN A 462 -54.43 41.98 -34.97
C GLN A 462 -55.96 42.00 -34.78
N ALA A 463 -56.49 41.29 -33.78
CA ALA A 463 -57.91 41.29 -33.44
C ALA A 463 -58.41 42.62 -32.82
N ARG A 464 -57.52 43.44 -32.24
CA ARG A 464 -57.83 44.80 -31.77
C ARG A 464 -57.65 45.89 -32.83
N LYS A 465 -56.81 45.65 -33.85
CA LYS A 465 -56.60 46.58 -34.98
C LYS A 465 -57.85 46.79 -35.83
N THR A 466 -58.87 45.94 -35.72
CA THR A 466 -60.19 46.15 -36.31
C THR A 466 -61.05 47.20 -35.57
N THR A 467 -60.60 47.77 -34.43
CA THR A 467 -61.43 48.73 -33.67
C THR A 467 -60.78 50.06 -33.33
N MET A 468 -59.45 50.22 -33.27
CA MET A 468 -58.83 51.56 -33.14
C MET A 468 -57.44 51.63 -33.77
N SER A 469 -57.25 52.60 -34.66
CA SER A 469 -55.95 52.98 -35.24
C SER A 469 -55.25 53.99 -34.32
N SER A 470 -54.19 53.57 -33.64
CA SER A 470 -53.15 54.48 -33.16
C SER A 470 -51.79 53.79 -33.29
N ASN A 471 -51.00 54.24 -34.26
CA ASN A 471 -49.60 53.85 -34.43
C ASN A 471 -48.72 54.84 -33.68
N THR A 472 -48.05 54.39 -32.63
CA THR A 472 -46.79 54.99 -32.16
C THR A 472 -45.69 53.94 -32.27
N PRO A 473 -44.60 54.19 -33.00
CA PRO A 473 -43.46 53.29 -33.04
C PRO A 473 -42.66 53.53 -31.75
N SER A 474 -42.84 52.67 -30.74
CA SER A 474 -41.85 52.57 -29.67
C SER A 474 -40.61 51.91 -30.28
N GLY A 475 -39.60 52.69 -30.63
CA GLY A 475 -38.32 52.24 -31.21
C GLY A 475 -37.41 51.49 -30.25
N GLY A 476 -37.97 50.82 -29.23
CA GLY A 476 -37.24 50.02 -28.26
C GLY A 476 -37.36 48.53 -28.57
N MET A 477 -36.29 47.78 -28.31
CA MET A 477 -36.27 46.31 -28.41
C MET A 477 -37.38 45.69 -27.54
N SER A 478 -38.21 44.83 -28.14
CA SER A 478 -39.28 44.10 -27.45
C SER A 478 -38.73 43.29 -26.27
N ASP A 479 -39.53 43.14 -25.20
CA ASP A 479 -39.19 42.28 -24.06
C ASP A 479 -38.85 40.85 -24.51
N ASP A 480 -39.57 40.31 -25.51
CA ASP A 480 -39.30 38.98 -26.09
C ASP A 480 -37.95 38.92 -26.80
N ASN A 481 -37.56 40.01 -27.49
CA ASN A 481 -36.25 40.11 -28.15
C ASN A 481 -35.12 40.28 -27.12
N LYS A 482 -35.35 41.00 -26.01
CA LYS A 482 -34.41 41.06 -24.87
C LYS A 482 -34.18 39.68 -24.24
N ILE A 483 -35.23 38.86 -24.11
CA ILE A 483 -35.11 37.48 -23.60
C ILE A 483 -34.25 36.63 -24.54
N ARG A 484 -34.51 36.64 -25.85
CA ARG A 484 -33.70 35.94 -26.85
C ARG A 484 -32.23 36.37 -26.81
N LEU A 485 -31.98 37.68 -26.71
CA LEU A 485 -30.61 38.22 -26.63
C LEU A 485 -29.90 37.80 -25.34
N GLN A 486 -30.57 37.82 -24.18
CA GLN A 486 -29.95 37.37 -22.93
C GLN A 486 -29.53 35.89 -23.00
N LEU A 487 -30.41 35.01 -23.50
CA LEU A 487 -30.08 33.60 -23.66
C LEU A 487 -28.93 33.39 -24.65
N ALA A 488 -28.82 34.25 -25.68
CA ALA A 488 -27.67 34.26 -26.58
C ALA A 488 -26.35 34.61 -25.91
N LEU A 489 -26.34 35.68 -25.09
CA LEU A 489 -25.15 36.05 -24.33
C LEU A 489 -24.76 34.98 -23.30
N ASP A 490 -25.75 34.33 -22.67
CA ASP A 490 -25.54 33.27 -21.68
C ASP A 490 -24.87 32.04 -22.29
N VAL A 491 -25.36 31.59 -23.46
CA VAL A 491 -24.82 30.42 -24.19
C VAL A 491 -23.47 30.72 -24.82
N GLU A 492 -23.25 31.94 -25.32
CA GLU A 492 -21.95 32.39 -25.84
C GLU A 492 -20.90 32.40 -24.72
N TYR A 493 -21.24 32.91 -23.53
CA TYR A 493 -20.37 32.87 -22.37
C TYR A 493 -20.09 31.42 -21.91
N PHE A 494 -21.11 30.57 -21.82
CA PHE A 494 -20.94 29.15 -21.50
C PHE A 494 -19.99 28.44 -22.49
N THR A 495 -20.12 28.73 -23.78
CA THR A 495 -19.25 28.19 -24.84
C THR A 495 -17.79 28.57 -24.64
N ASN A 496 -17.52 29.85 -24.38
CA ASN A 496 -16.16 30.33 -24.13
C ASN A 496 -15.55 29.65 -22.90
N GLN A 497 -16.33 29.40 -21.84
CA GLN A 497 -15.82 28.73 -20.65
C GLN A 497 -15.53 27.24 -20.86
N ILE A 498 -16.31 26.54 -21.68
CA ILE A 498 -16.01 25.14 -22.05
C ILE A 498 -14.66 25.05 -22.78
N GLN A 499 -14.39 25.98 -23.69
CA GLN A 499 -13.10 26.06 -24.37
C GLN A 499 -11.96 26.36 -23.39
N ASN A 500 -12.19 27.25 -22.40
CA ASN A 500 -11.21 27.54 -21.35
C ASN A 500 -10.90 26.31 -20.47
N PHE A 501 -11.87 25.41 -20.28
CA PHE A 501 -11.63 24.14 -19.61
C PHE A 501 -10.81 23.15 -20.45
N GLY A 502 -10.51 23.47 -21.71
CA GLY A 502 -9.71 22.64 -22.63
C GLY A 502 -10.51 21.52 -23.29
N LEU A 503 -11.85 21.60 -23.27
CA LEU A 503 -12.73 20.62 -23.90
C LEU A 503 -13.12 21.06 -25.30
N SER A 504 -13.23 20.09 -26.22
CA SER A 504 -13.75 20.35 -27.55
C SER A 504 -15.27 20.38 -27.54
N ILE A 505 -15.84 21.40 -28.16
CA ILE A 505 -17.28 21.62 -28.31
C ILE A 505 -17.98 20.40 -28.94
N HIS A 506 -17.30 19.68 -29.83
CA HIS A 506 -17.85 18.52 -30.53
C HIS A 506 -17.99 17.28 -29.65
N GLU A 507 -17.37 17.27 -28.47
CA GLU A 507 -17.38 16.14 -27.54
C GLU A 507 -18.59 16.17 -26.59
N LEU A 508 -19.37 17.25 -26.59
CA LEU A 508 -20.50 17.46 -25.70
C LEU A 508 -21.84 17.18 -26.38
N LYS A 509 -22.66 16.33 -25.76
CA LYS A 509 -24.00 15.98 -26.27
C LYS A 509 -24.88 17.23 -26.37
N SER A 510 -25.60 17.36 -27.47
CA SER A 510 -26.57 18.44 -27.74
C SER A 510 -25.99 19.87 -27.77
N PHE A 511 -24.66 20.02 -27.76
CA PHE A 511 -24.05 21.35 -27.76
C PHE A 511 -24.24 22.10 -29.08
N ALA A 512 -24.07 21.42 -30.21
CA ALA A 512 -24.31 22.01 -31.53
C ALA A 512 -25.76 22.50 -31.67
N ALA A 513 -26.72 21.68 -31.23
CA ALA A 513 -28.13 22.04 -31.23
C ALA A 513 -28.43 23.25 -30.32
N LEU A 514 -27.73 23.39 -29.19
CA LEU A 514 -27.84 24.56 -28.31
C LEU A 514 -27.35 25.84 -28.98
N ILE A 515 -26.21 25.80 -29.68
CA ILE A 515 -25.73 26.96 -30.43
C ILE A 515 -26.72 27.32 -31.54
N GLU A 516 -27.14 26.35 -32.35
CA GLU A 516 -28.06 26.57 -33.47
C GLU A 516 -29.40 27.17 -33.01
N LEU A 517 -29.96 26.65 -31.91
CA LEU A 517 -31.21 27.13 -31.32
C LEU A 517 -31.13 28.62 -30.96
N VAL A 518 -30.00 29.03 -30.42
CA VAL A 518 -29.80 30.36 -29.87
C VAL A 518 -29.37 31.35 -30.96
N GLN A 519 -28.62 30.89 -31.97
CA GLN A 519 -28.37 31.66 -33.20
C GLN A 519 -29.66 31.94 -33.95
N ALA A 520 -30.52 30.94 -34.16
CA ALA A 520 -31.82 31.12 -34.79
C ALA A 520 -32.71 32.10 -34.00
N ALA A 521 -32.64 32.07 -32.66
CA ALA A 521 -33.33 33.04 -31.81
C ALA A 521 -32.75 34.47 -31.96
N ARG A 522 -31.44 34.61 -32.15
CA ARG A 522 -30.78 35.91 -32.36
C ARG A 522 -31.08 36.50 -33.73
N GLU A 523 -31.13 35.68 -34.78
CA GLU A 523 -31.49 36.11 -36.13
C GLU A 523 -32.92 36.65 -36.22
N GLN A 524 -33.85 36.08 -35.45
CA GLN A 524 -35.23 36.58 -35.34
C GLN A 524 -35.30 38.03 -34.84
N ILE A 525 -34.33 38.47 -34.03
CA ILE A 525 -34.26 39.86 -33.52
C ILE A 525 -33.94 40.83 -34.66
N THR A 526 -33.08 40.43 -35.60
CA THR A 526 -32.65 41.26 -36.73
C THR A 526 -33.64 41.31 -37.89
N THR A 527 -34.58 40.36 -37.96
CA THR A 527 -35.61 40.28 -39.02
C THR A 527 -36.92 40.98 -38.68
N GLU A 528 -37.13 41.40 -37.44
CA GLU A 528 -38.27 42.23 -36.99
C GLU A 528 -37.91 43.72 -36.97
#